data_AF-A0A3M2RNP9-F1
#
_entry.id   AF-A0A3M2RNP9-F1
#
_cell.length_a   1.000
_cell.length_b   1.000
_cell.length_c   1.000
_cell.angle_alpha   90.00
_cell.angle_beta   90.00
_cell.angle_gamma   90.00
#
_symmetry.space_group_name_H-M   'P 1'
#
loop_
_entity.id
_entity.type
_entity.pdbx_description
1 polymer ?
#
loop_
_entity_poly.entity_id
_entity_poly.type
_entity_poly.pdbx_seq_one_letter_code
_entity_poly.pdbx_strand_id
1 'polypeptide(L)' 'MTKQVTCSACSGTGKNLQQCPSCRGAGKILSIVNYYPCRRCNQAGEFYAICWKCHGYGQLTVEGCC' A
#
# COMPACT_ATOMS: atom_id res chain seq x y z
N MET A 1 -6.72 -26.45 -14.22
CA MET A 1 -6.47 -25.24 -15.04
C MET A 1 -6.41 -24.04 -14.09
N THR A 2 -5.29 -23.32 -14.01
CA THR A 2 -5.16 -22.14 -13.13
C THR A 2 -5.77 -20.93 -13.81
N LYS A 3 -6.69 -20.21 -13.14
CA LYS A 3 -7.27 -18.98 -13.67
C LYS A 3 -6.59 -17.79 -13.00
N GLN A 4 -6.10 -16.85 -13.80
CA GLN A 4 -5.63 -15.56 -13.28
C GLN A 4 -6.83 -14.61 -13.17
N VAL A 5 -7.03 -14.07 -11.98
CA VAL A 5 -8.06 -13.07 -11.72
C VAL A 5 -7.39 -11.79 -11.26
N THR A 6 -7.80 -10.65 -11.83
CA THR A 6 -7.30 -9.34 -11.42
C THR A 6 -7.51 -9.14 -9.92
N CYS A 7 -6.46 -8.76 -9.21
CA CYS A 7 -6.55 -8.52 -7.78
C CYS A 7 -7.42 -7.28 -7.54
N SER A 8 -8.63 -7.49 -7.00
CA SER A 8 -9.57 -6.42 -6.71
C SER A 8 -9.07 -5.44 -5.65
N ALA A 9 -8.21 -5.88 -4.73
CA ALA A 9 -7.67 -5.03 -3.69
C ALA A 9 -6.77 -3.91 -4.24
N CYS A 10 -6.13 -4.12 -5.39
CA CYS A 10 -5.29 -3.13 -6.05
C CYS A 10 -5.73 -2.83 -7.48
N SER A 11 -6.93 -3.26 -7.88
CA SER A 11 -7.45 -3.09 -9.24
C SER A 11 -6.44 -3.45 -10.35
N GLY A 12 -5.61 -4.48 -10.13
CA GLY A 12 -4.60 -4.90 -11.11
C GLY A 12 -3.24 -4.20 -11.04
N THR A 13 -3.05 -3.14 -10.26
CA THR A 13 -1.79 -2.37 -10.24
C THR A 13 -0.66 -3.04 -9.46
N GLY A 14 -0.98 -3.99 -8.58
CA GLY A 14 -0.04 -4.60 -7.65
C GLY A 14 0.37 -3.68 -6.48
N LYS A 15 -0.09 -2.43 -6.43
CA LYS A 15 0.26 -1.47 -5.38
C LYS A 15 -0.95 -0.70 -4.91
N ASN A 16 -1.01 -0.46 -3.60
CA ASN A 16 -2.07 0.32 -2.98
C ASN A 16 -1.50 1.55 -2.30
N LEU A 17 -2.25 2.63 -2.40
CA LEU A 17 -1.99 3.80 -1.58
C LEU A 17 -2.26 3.41 -0.12
N GLN A 18 -1.24 3.58 0.72
CA GLN A 18 -1.34 3.33 2.15
C GLN A 18 -0.89 4.55 2.92
N GLN A 19 -1.55 4.78 4.04
CA GLN A 19 -1.19 5.83 4.96
C GLN A 19 0.20 5.54 5.55
N CYS A 20 1.06 6.55 5.60
CA CYS A 20 2.40 6.38 6.14
C CYS A 20 2.32 6.11 7.64
N PRO A 21 2.78 4.95 8.14
CA PRO A 21 2.61 4.56 9.54
C PRO A 21 3.43 5.45 10.49
N SER A 22 4.53 6.02 10.00
CA SER A 22 5.43 6.85 10.81
C SER A 22 4.81 8.21 11.17
N CYS A 23 4.06 8.83 10.25
CA CYS A 23 3.38 10.09 10.51
C CYS A 23 1.85 9.96 10.60
N ARG A 24 1.32 8.73 10.51
CA ARG A 24 -0.11 8.42 10.54
C ARG A 24 -0.94 9.30 9.60
N GLY A 25 -0.42 9.56 8.40
CA GLY A 25 -1.11 10.39 7.40
C GLY A 25 -0.82 11.89 7.48
N ALA A 26 -0.17 12.37 8.53
CA ALA A 26 0.00 13.82 8.72
C ALA A 26 1.10 14.45 7.83
N GLY A 27 1.97 13.65 7.21
CA GLY A 27 3.13 14.15 6.46
C GLY A 27 4.25 14.75 7.33
N LYS A 28 3.98 14.95 8.62
CA LYS A 28 4.89 15.45 9.65
C LYS A 28 4.71 14.67 10.93
N ILE A 29 5.73 14.66 11.78
CA ILE A 29 5.65 14.02 13.09
C ILE A 29 5.72 15.13 14.14
N LEU A 30 4.74 15.13 15.04
CA LEU A 30 4.62 16.09 16.13
C LEU A 30 5.45 15.62 17.33
N SER A 31 6.30 16.51 17.82
CA SER A 31 6.94 16.45 19.13
C SER A 31 6.30 17.49 20.03
N ILE A 32 6.56 17.42 21.34
CA ILE A 32 5.92 18.26 22.36
C ILE A 32 6.08 19.76 22.06
N VAL A 33 7.18 20.15 21.44
CA VAL A 33 7.52 21.56 21.16
C VAL A 33 7.76 21.89 19.68
N ASN A 34 7.85 20.89 18.79
CA ASN A 34 8.25 21.07 17.40
C ASN A 34 7.58 20.03 16.48
N TYR A 35 7.58 20.27 15.16
CA TYR A 35 7.27 19.25 14.17
C TYR A 35 8.48 18.99 13.27
N TYR A 36 8.62 17.76 12.82
CA TYR A 36 9.64 17.38 11.84
C TYR A 36 8.99 16.74 10.60
N PRO A 37 9.51 17.02 9.40
CA PRO A 37 8.97 16.46 8.16
C PRO A 37 9.12 14.94 8.15
N CYS A 38 8.08 14.22 7.76
CA CYS A 38 8.14 12.77 7.67
C CYS A 38 8.91 12.35 6.41
N ARG A 39 10.18 11.96 6.60
CA ARG A 39 11.04 11.52 5.50
C ARG A 39 10.58 10.21 4.85
N ARG A 40 9.90 9.33 5.59
CA ARG A 40 9.45 8.03 5.08
C ARG A 40 8.47 8.14 3.91
N CYS A 41 7.61 9.15 3.93
CA CYS A 41 6.65 9.44 2.86
C CYS A 41 6.96 10.75 2.12
N ASN A 42 8.16 11.31 2.27
CA ASN A 42 8.54 12.61 1.70
C ASN A 42 7.47 13.70 1.95
N GLN A 43 6.95 13.77 3.17
CA GLN A 43 5.90 14.71 3.58
C GLN A 43 4.52 14.52 2.95
N ALA A 44 4.33 13.54 2.07
CA ALA A 44 3.03 13.27 1.45
C ALA A 44 1.97 12.78 2.44
N GLY A 45 2.37 12.14 3.54
CA GLY A 45 1.47 11.48 4.50
C GLY A 45 1.06 10.07 4.08
N GLU A 46 1.22 9.73 2.81
CA GLU A 46 0.87 8.46 2.20
C GLU A 46 1.95 8.00 1.22
N PHE A 47 1.97 6.70 0.92
CA PHE A 47 2.92 6.11 0.00
C PHE A 47 2.31 4.87 -0.67
N TYR A 48 2.78 4.55 -1.88
CA TYR A 48 2.40 3.33 -2.55
C TYR A 48 3.13 2.14 -1.92
N ALA A 49 2.38 1.28 -1.25
CA ALA A 49 2.86 0.01 -0.72
C ALA A 49 2.52 -1.14 -1.67
N ILE A 50 3.31 -2.21 -1.59
CA ILE A 50 3.01 -3.45 -2.31
C ILE A 50 1.67 -3.98 -1.80
N CYS A 51 0.78 -4.34 -2.72
CA CYS A 51 -0.50 -4.94 -2.36
C CYS A 51 -0.24 -6.29 -1.70
N TRP A 52 -0.56 -6.41 -0.42
CA TRP A 52 -0.34 -7.62 0.37
C TRP A 52 -1.11 -8.83 -0.17
N LYS A 53 -2.28 -8.59 -0.76
CA LYS A 53 -3.16 -9.68 -1.22
C LYS A 53 -2.59 -10.42 -2.43
N CYS A 54 -1.98 -9.69 -3.36
CA CYS A 54 -1.35 -10.26 -4.55
C CYS A 54 0.17 -10.15 -4.53
N HIS A 55 0.78 -9.83 -3.39
CA HIS A 55 2.23 -9.67 -3.23
C HIS A 55 2.93 -8.83 -4.32
N GLY A 56 2.23 -7.85 -4.91
CA GLY A 56 2.78 -7.01 -5.97
C GLY A 56 2.50 -7.45 -7.40
N TYR A 57 1.94 -8.65 -7.61
CA TYR A 57 1.69 -9.18 -8.94
C TYR A 57 0.50 -8.54 -9.66
N GLY A 58 -0.42 -7.90 -8.92
CA GLY A 58 -1.65 -7.33 -9.49
C GLY A 58 -2.72 -8.36 -9.85
N GLN A 59 -2.40 -9.65 -9.82
CA GLN A 59 -3.31 -10.75 -10.12
C GLN A 59 -3.22 -11.84 -9.04
N LEU A 60 -4.30 -12.59 -8.88
CA LEU A 60 -4.38 -13.76 -8.01
C LEU A 60 -4.55 -14.99 -8.88
N THR A 61 -3.74 -16.01 -8.62
CA THR A 61 -3.93 -17.34 -9.21
C THR A 61 -4.99 -18.05 -8.38
N VAL A 62 -6.17 -18.26 -8.95
CA VAL A 62 -7.19 -19.11 -8.36
C VAL A 62 -7.11 -20.48 -9.02
N GLU A 63 -6.86 -21.49 -8.20
CA GLU A 63 -7.09 -22.88 -8.58
C GLU A 63 -8.61 -23.07 -8.64
N GLY A 64 -9.13 -23.25 -9.86
CA GLY A 64 -10.53 -23.62 -10.02
C GLY A 64 -10.70 -25.05 -9.51
N CYS A 65 -11.45 -25.23 -8.42
CA CYS A 65 -12.05 -26.53 -8.12
C CYS A 65 -13.02 -26.87 -9.27
N CYS A 66 -12.85 -28.08 -9.80
CA CYS A 66 -13.73 -28.70 -10.79
C CYS A 66 -15.13 -28.95 -10.21
#